data_AF-A0A2J6H010-F1
#
_entry.id   AF-A0A2J6H010-F1
#
_cell.length_a   1.000
_cell.length_b   1.000
_cell.length_c   1.000
_cell.angle_alpha   90.00
_cell.angle_beta   90.00
_cell.angle_gamma   90.00
#
_symmetry.space_group_name_H-M   'P 1'
#
loop_
_entity.id
_entity.type
_entity.pdbx_description
1 polymer ?
#
loop_
_entity_poly.entity_id
_entity_poly.type
_entity_poly.pdbx_seq_one_letter_code
_entity_poly.pdbx_strand_id
1 'polypeptide(L)'
;MELLKKTEEHEQFIFHDKQINHIEDLIAVLKEANDEEYSKYADSEKNDFANWIEHVLNSKDVADKIRTSESKEDTIKVLEEAVTSRKEVATESKDEIISSEPLNKPVSEKTPKEKIEDSMPAPAELNLDKPPAPTDNPIETEKEVKPEEKSAITQPSEPIQTPEENPIEPPKLEEPKLEEPKLGQVQGQDLSKPEIEDKHESAEEPNITEKSDNSTPEPLDPSNIDGLAGTASSVVAPINNMDPNKVQDGANPANFCEHHFMCARKEFLIGLGIGIVIGVIGLQLIRLLIS
;
A
#
# COMPACT_ATOMS: atom_id res chain seq x y z
N MET A 1 2.67 12.91 -4.25
CA MET A 1 1.82 11.79 -3.78
C MET A 1 0.95 12.30 -2.63
N GLU A 2 -0.29 11.84 -2.49
CA GLU A 2 -1.28 12.44 -1.57
C GLU A 2 -1.76 11.43 -0.50
N LEU A 3 -0.90 11.03 0.46
CA LEU A 3 -1.30 10.10 1.53
C LEU A 3 -2.37 10.66 2.49
N LEU A 4 -2.52 11.98 2.54
CA LEU A 4 -3.50 12.66 3.39
C LEU A 4 -4.83 12.90 2.68
N LYS A 5 -4.96 12.45 1.43
CA LYS A 5 -6.20 12.64 0.67
C LYS A 5 -7.22 11.59 1.07
N LYS A 6 -8.48 12.01 1.11
CA LYS A 6 -9.63 11.12 1.24
C LYS A 6 -9.77 10.29 -0.02
N THR A 7 -9.80 8.97 0.13
CA THR A 7 -10.08 8.05 -0.98
C THR A 7 -11.53 8.18 -1.44
N GLU A 8 -11.80 7.86 -2.70
CA GLU A 8 -13.18 7.83 -3.21
C GLU A 8 -13.93 6.60 -2.66
N GLU A 9 -15.27 6.61 -2.69
CA GLU A 9 -16.09 5.54 -2.10
C GLU A 9 -15.78 4.14 -2.64
N HIS A 10 -15.32 4.04 -3.89
CA HIS A 10 -14.98 2.78 -4.55
C HIS A 10 -13.53 2.32 -4.29
N GLU A 11 -12.72 3.14 -3.63
CA GLU A 11 -11.31 2.86 -3.31
C GLU A 11 -11.11 2.62 -1.80
N GLN A 12 -12.21 2.54 -1.04
CA GLN A 12 -12.18 2.30 0.39
C GLN A 12 -11.68 0.90 0.70
N PHE A 13 -10.87 0.79 1.74
CA PHE A 13 -10.49 -0.51 2.29
C PHE A 13 -11.53 -0.94 3.32
N ILE A 14 -12.05 -2.16 3.18
CA ILE A 14 -13.03 -2.72 4.12
C ILE A 14 -12.27 -3.66 5.05
N PHE A 15 -12.15 -3.26 6.32
CA PHE A 15 -11.58 -4.09 7.37
C PHE A 15 -12.70 -4.52 8.31
N HIS A 16 -13.11 -5.78 8.21
CA HIS A 16 -14.33 -6.28 8.84
C HIS A 16 -15.56 -5.44 8.42
N ASP A 17 -16.18 -4.73 9.36
CA ASP A 17 -17.35 -3.87 9.12
C ASP A 17 -16.98 -2.38 9.09
N LYS A 18 -15.67 -2.06 9.13
CA LYS A 18 -15.17 -0.68 9.14
C LYS A 18 -14.66 -0.30 7.76
N GLN A 19 -15.16 0.83 7.26
CA GLN A 19 -14.67 1.45 6.02
C GLN A 19 -13.52 2.39 6.36
N ILE A 20 -12.38 2.14 5.75
CA ILE A 20 -11.15 2.90 5.93
C ILE A 20 -10.95 3.80 4.72
N ASN A 21 -10.97 5.11 4.95
CA ASN A 21 -10.86 6.14 3.90
C ASN A 21 -9.50 6.85 3.93
N HIS A 22 -8.78 6.74 5.04
CA HIS A 22 -7.55 7.46 5.33
C HIS A 22 -6.56 6.57 6.07
N ILE A 23 -5.27 6.92 5.99
CA ILE A 23 -4.24 6.25 6.79
C ILE A 23 -4.48 6.41 8.29
N GLU A 24 -4.96 7.57 8.73
CA GLU A 24 -5.26 7.80 10.15
C GLU A 24 -6.37 6.86 10.64
N ASP A 25 -7.40 6.60 9.82
CA ASP A 25 -8.44 5.61 10.11
C ASP A 25 -7.83 4.20 10.21
N LEU A 26 -6.91 3.86 9.30
CA LEU A 26 -6.22 2.57 9.33
C LEU A 26 -5.42 2.39 10.63
N ILE A 27 -4.68 3.42 11.07
CA ILE A 27 -3.93 3.39 12.32
C ILE A 27 -4.88 3.18 13.51
N ALA A 28 -6.00 3.91 13.55
CA ALA A 28 -6.99 3.77 14.63
C ALA A 28 -7.58 2.36 14.67
N VAL A 29 -7.94 1.81 13.50
CA VAL A 29 -8.49 0.46 13.37
C VAL A 29 -7.47 -0.61 13.78
N LEU A 30 -6.21 -0.47 13.36
CA LEU A 30 -5.14 -1.41 13.73
C LEU A 30 -4.82 -1.37 15.23
N LYS A 31 -4.95 -0.22 15.89
CA LYS A 31 -4.77 -0.11 17.35
C LYS A 31 -5.88 -0.82 18.14
N GLU A 32 -7.08 -0.90 17.58
CA GLU A 32 -8.21 -1.61 18.19
C GLU A 32 -8.25 -3.11 17.83
N ALA A 33 -7.63 -3.50 16.71
CA ALA A 33 -7.67 -4.87 16.21
C ALA A 33 -6.79 -5.83 17.01
N ASN A 34 -7.27 -7.07 17.15
CA ASN A 34 -6.50 -8.16 17.74
C ASN A 34 -5.49 -8.74 16.72
N ASP A 35 -4.45 -9.42 17.21
CA ASP A 35 -3.41 -10.00 16.34
C ASP A 35 -3.98 -11.12 15.43
N GLU A 36 -5.00 -11.83 15.90
CA GLU A 36 -5.76 -12.81 15.11
C GLU A 36 -6.56 -12.18 13.96
N GLU A 37 -7.00 -10.94 14.13
CA GLU A 37 -7.70 -10.20 13.07
C GLU A 37 -6.71 -9.64 12.07
N TYR A 38 -5.61 -9.07 12.56
CA TYR A 38 -4.51 -8.57 11.73
C TYR A 38 -3.95 -9.67 10.81
N SER A 39 -3.68 -10.85 11.36
CA SER A 39 -3.09 -11.98 10.63
C SER A 39 -3.96 -12.53 9.49
N LYS A 40 -5.26 -12.19 9.42
CA LYS A 40 -6.12 -12.56 8.28
C LYS A 40 -5.85 -11.75 7.02
N TYR A 41 -5.37 -10.52 7.20
CA TYR A 41 -5.12 -9.54 6.13
C TYR A 41 -3.62 -9.33 5.88
N ALA A 42 -2.77 -9.64 6.86
CA ALA A 42 -1.32 -9.58 6.74
C ALA A 42 -0.69 -10.89 7.23
N ASP A 43 -0.13 -11.63 6.28
CA ASP A 43 0.68 -12.83 6.52
C ASP A 43 2.03 -12.72 5.77
N SER A 44 2.84 -13.77 5.84
CA SER A 44 4.17 -13.79 5.21
C SER A 44 4.13 -13.81 3.68
N GLU A 45 3.00 -14.17 3.08
CA GLU A 45 2.83 -14.30 1.63
C GLU A 45 2.09 -13.09 1.02
N LYS A 46 1.11 -12.53 1.75
CA LYS A 46 0.26 -11.42 1.33
C LYS A 46 0.08 -10.40 2.45
N ASN A 47 0.04 -9.13 2.04
CA ASN A 47 -0.27 -8.03 2.94
C ASN A 47 -1.26 -7.09 2.25
N ASP A 48 -2.54 -7.24 2.58
CA ASP A 48 -3.64 -6.51 1.96
C ASP A 48 -3.55 -5.01 2.26
N PHE A 49 -3.03 -4.63 3.44
CA PHE A 49 -2.79 -3.24 3.79
C PHE A 49 -1.73 -2.60 2.90
N ALA A 50 -0.61 -3.29 2.66
CA ALA A 50 0.43 -2.80 1.76
C ALA A 50 -0.07 -2.65 0.33
N ASN A 51 -0.84 -3.63 -0.17
CA ASN A 51 -1.42 -3.58 -1.51
C ASN A 51 -2.39 -2.41 -1.67
N TRP A 52 -3.25 -2.16 -0.67
CA TRP A 52 -4.13 -0.99 -0.68
C TRP A 52 -3.34 0.32 -0.68
N ILE A 53 -2.32 0.47 0.17
CA ILE A 53 -1.51 1.69 0.24
C ILE A 53 -0.73 1.93 -1.06
N GLU A 54 -0.22 0.88 -1.70
CA GLU A 54 0.47 0.99 -2.97
C GLU A 54 -0.49 1.39 -4.10
N HIS A 55 -1.63 0.71 -4.23
CA HIS A 55 -2.48 0.87 -5.40
C HIS A 55 -3.48 2.02 -5.28
N VAL A 56 -4.00 2.28 -4.08
CA VAL A 56 -5.00 3.34 -3.85
C VAL A 56 -4.34 4.66 -3.48
N LEU A 57 -3.40 4.64 -2.54
CA LEU A 57 -2.73 5.86 -2.09
C LEU A 57 -1.48 6.21 -2.90
N ASN A 58 -1.13 5.34 -3.86
CA ASN A 58 0.01 5.48 -4.75
C ASN A 58 1.31 5.77 -3.99
N SER A 59 1.53 5.08 -2.87
CA SER A 59 2.64 5.32 -1.95
C SER A 59 3.49 4.07 -1.73
N LYS A 60 4.15 3.65 -2.81
CA LYS A 60 4.98 2.43 -2.88
C LYS A 60 6.02 2.34 -1.76
N ASP A 61 6.70 3.44 -1.42
CA ASP A 61 7.75 3.41 -0.39
C ASP A 61 7.21 3.00 1.00
N VAL A 62 5.99 3.42 1.31
CA VAL A 62 5.32 3.07 2.58
C VAL A 62 4.81 1.63 2.53
N ALA A 63 4.26 1.21 1.39
CA ALA A 63 3.82 -0.17 1.19
C ALA A 63 4.98 -1.16 1.30
N ASP A 64 6.15 -0.85 0.73
CA ASP A 64 7.35 -1.68 0.82
C ASP A 64 7.84 -1.81 2.27
N LYS A 65 7.84 -0.71 3.05
CA LYS A 65 8.13 -0.77 4.49
C LYS A 65 7.14 -1.65 5.25
N ILE A 66 5.84 -1.57 4.94
CA ILE A 66 4.81 -2.39 5.60
C ILE A 66 4.96 -3.87 5.26
N ARG A 67 5.36 -4.23 4.03
CA ARG A 67 5.64 -5.63 3.66
C ARG A 67 6.79 -6.24 4.44
N THR A 68 7.74 -5.41 4.87
CA THR A 68 8.86 -5.86 5.71
C THR A 68 8.53 -5.92 7.20
N SER A 69 7.37 -5.41 7.61
CA SER A 69 6.93 -5.44 9.01
C SER A 69 6.36 -6.82 9.35
N GLU A 70 6.90 -7.47 10.37
CA GLU A 70 6.44 -8.79 10.82
C GLU A 70 5.29 -8.70 11.85
N SER A 71 5.15 -7.53 12.49
CA SER A 71 4.16 -7.30 13.54
C SER A 71 3.17 -6.18 13.22
N LYS A 72 2.02 -6.22 13.89
CA LYS A 72 1.00 -5.17 13.85
C LYS A 72 1.56 -3.85 14.37
N GLU A 73 2.33 -3.90 15.46
CA GLU A 73 2.96 -2.75 16.10
C GLU A 73 3.98 -2.08 15.18
N ASP A 74 4.80 -2.87 14.46
CA ASP A 74 5.75 -2.34 13.48
C ASP A 74 5.02 -1.70 12.30
N THR A 75 3.91 -2.29 11.86
CA THR A 75 3.06 -1.71 10.81
C THR A 75 2.49 -0.35 11.24
N ILE A 76 1.97 -0.25 12.48
CA ILE A 76 1.45 1.00 13.04
C ILE A 76 2.56 2.07 13.08
N LYS A 77 3.76 1.69 13.54
CA LYS A 77 4.90 2.62 13.64
C LYS A 77 5.32 3.17 12.27
N VAL A 78 5.39 2.30 11.25
CA VAL A 78 5.70 2.72 9.86
C VAL A 78 4.65 3.69 9.33
N LEU A 79 3.36 3.44 9.60
CA LEU A 79 2.27 4.32 9.19
C LEU A 79 2.34 5.68 9.91
N GLU A 80 2.58 5.70 11.22
CA GLU A 80 2.71 6.93 12.02
C GLU A 80 3.91 7.78 11.57
N GLU A 81 5.06 7.15 11.29
CA GLU A 81 6.23 7.81 10.73
C GLU A 81 5.91 8.44 9.36
N ALA A 82 5.19 7.71 8.50
CA ALA A 82 4.82 8.19 7.17
C ALA A 82 3.86 9.39 7.22
N VAL A 83 2.88 9.38 8.13
CA VAL A 83 1.96 10.51 8.35
C VAL A 83 2.72 11.73 8.88
N THR A 84 3.60 11.52 9.87
CA THR A 84 4.38 12.59 10.50
C THR A 84 5.32 13.25 9.48
N SER A 85 6.09 12.46 8.73
CA SER A 85 7.01 12.95 7.70
C SER A 85 6.32 13.82 6.65
N ARG A 86 5.08 13.50 6.27
CA ARG A 86 4.34 14.30 5.29
C ARG A 86 3.69 15.55 5.86
N LYS A 87 3.35 15.54 7.14
CA LYS A 87 2.85 16.72 7.83
C LYS A 87 3.91 17.81 7.86
N GLU A 88 5.17 17.44 8.10
CA GLU A 88 6.31 18.37 8.10
C GLU A 88 6.53 19.01 6.72
N VAL A 89 6.52 18.21 5.64
CA VAL A 89 6.64 18.72 4.26
C VAL A 89 5.48 19.66 3.90
N ALA A 90 4.26 19.36 4.36
CA ALA A 90 3.10 20.20 4.12
C ALA A 90 3.18 21.54 4.86
N THR A 91 3.81 21.58 6.04
CA THR A 91 4.00 22.83 6.80
C THR A 91 5.07 23.73 6.20
N GLU A 92 6.20 23.18 5.73
CA GLU A 92 7.28 23.99 5.15
C GLU A 92 6.87 24.68 3.85
N SER A 93 6.01 24.03 3.06
CA SER A 93 5.53 24.55 1.78
C SER A 93 4.64 25.80 1.89
N LYS A 94 4.09 26.09 3.08
CA LYS A 94 3.10 27.18 3.26
C LYS A 94 3.74 28.51 3.65
N ASP A 95 4.89 28.49 4.32
CA ASP A 95 5.54 29.69 4.81
C ASP A 95 6.46 30.36 3.77
N GLU A 96 6.89 29.63 2.73
CA GLU A 96 7.73 30.20 1.66
C GLU A 96 6.94 31.04 0.64
N ILE A 97 5.60 30.93 0.60
CA ILE A 97 4.75 31.67 -0.36
C ILE A 97 4.47 33.11 0.10
N ILE A 98 4.72 33.47 1.36
CA ILE A 98 4.47 34.82 1.90
C ILE A 98 5.72 35.71 1.88
N SER A 99 6.91 35.17 1.56
CA SER A 99 8.17 35.93 1.47
C SER A 99 8.74 36.04 0.05
N SER A 100 7.89 36.02 -0.98
CA SER A 100 8.26 36.53 -2.31
C SER A 100 7.53 37.83 -2.59
N GLU A 101 8.14 38.93 -2.17
CA GLU A 101 7.78 40.31 -2.53
C GLU A 101 7.71 40.44 -4.08
N PRO A 102 6.68 41.10 -4.65
CA PRO A 102 6.51 41.18 -6.10
C PRO A 102 7.56 42.13 -6.70
N LEU A 103 8.72 41.61 -7.08
CA LEU A 103 9.69 42.35 -7.86
C LEU A 103 9.21 42.46 -9.32
N ASN A 104 8.39 43.49 -9.57
CA ASN A 104 8.11 44.01 -10.90
C ASN A 104 9.43 44.27 -11.65
N LYS A 105 9.81 43.37 -12.54
CA LYS A 105 10.71 43.68 -13.65
C LYS A 105 10.13 43.15 -14.96
N PRO A 106 9.90 44.02 -15.96
CA PRO A 106 9.53 43.60 -17.30
C PRO A 106 10.75 42.97 -17.97
N VAL A 107 10.79 41.63 -18.04
CA VAL A 107 11.79 40.93 -18.84
C VAL A 107 11.27 40.76 -20.26
N SER A 108 11.83 41.61 -21.10
CA SER A 108 11.78 41.62 -22.55
C SER A 108 11.95 40.24 -23.17
N GLU A 109 10.89 39.82 -23.83
CA GLU A 109 10.85 39.14 -25.13
C GLU A 109 12.20 39.05 -25.86
N LYS A 110 12.66 37.81 -26.09
CA LYS A 110 13.46 37.41 -27.26
C LYS A 110 13.38 35.90 -27.43
N THR A 111 12.49 35.49 -28.33
CA THR A 111 12.33 34.14 -28.86
C THR A 111 13.38 33.86 -29.94
N PRO A 112 14.23 32.83 -29.80
CA PRO A 112 14.93 32.26 -30.94
C PRO A 112 14.04 31.21 -31.61
N LYS A 113 13.63 31.49 -32.85
CA LYS A 113 13.11 30.49 -33.78
C LYS A 113 14.22 29.48 -34.06
N GLU A 114 14.08 28.24 -33.60
CA GLU A 114 14.88 27.14 -34.10
C GLU A 114 14.00 26.19 -34.90
N LYS A 115 14.39 26.07 -36.17
CA LYS A 115 13.79 25.33 -37.27
C LYS A 115 14.26 23.88 -37.13
N ILE A 116 13.38 22.97 -36.74
CA ILE A 116 13.67 21.53 -36.80
C ILE A 116 12.98 21.00 -38.06
N GLU A 117 13.82 20.69 -39.05
CA GLU A 117 13.47 20.12 -40.34
C GLU A 117 13.06 18.64 -40.23
N ASP A 118 12.20 18.28 -41.17
CA ASP A 118 11.68 16.96 -41.47
C ASP A 118 12.74 15.85 -41.50
N SER A 119 12.47 14.75 -40.79
CA SER A 119 12.94 13.41 -41.16
C SER A 119 12.05 12.35 -40.53
N MET A 120 10.99 12.01 -41.26
CA MET A 120 10.29 10.73 -41.09
C MET A 120 10.97 9.68 -41.97
N PRO A 121 11.53 8.59 -41.42
CA PRO A 121 11.80 7.39 -42.19
C PRO A 121 10.51 6.58 -42.39
N ALA A 122 10.36 6.05 -43.61
CA ALA A 122 9.22 5.28 -44.08
C ALA A 122 8.94 4.01 -43.23
N PRO A 123 7.68 3.59 -43.07
CA PRO A 123 7.35 2.33 -42.41
C PRO A 123 7.71 1.14 -43.31
N ALA A 124 8.56 0.26 -42.80
CA ALA A 124 8.90 -1.01 -43.42
C ALA A 124 7.68 -1.93 -43.45
N GLU A 125 7.45 -2.55 -44.61
CA GLU A 125 6.41 -3.55 -44.86
C GLU A 125 6.65 -4.79 -44.01
N LEU A 126 5.66 -5.13 -43.17
CA LEU A 126 5.67 -6.30 -42.30
C LEU A 126 5.03 -7.46 -43.06
N ASN A 127 5.87 -8.36 -43.58
CA ASN A 127 5.43 -9.59 -44.24
C ASN A 127 4.74 -10.53 -43.24
N LEU A 128 3.50 -10.89 -43.57
CA LEU A 128 2.62 -11.72 -42.75
C LEU A 128 2.76 -13.19 -43.19
N ASP A 129 3.77 -13.89 -42.68
CA ASP A 129 3.92 -15.34 -42.91
C ASP A 129 3.29 -16.16 -41.77
N LYS A 130 2.15 -16.77 -42.13
CA LYS A 130 1.71 -18.15 -41.84
C LYS A 130 1.90 -18.73 -40.42
N PRO A 131 0.80 -19.04 -39.69
CA PRO A 131 0.91 -19.78 -38.43
C PRO A 131 1.30 -21.25 -38.64
N PRO A 132 2.20 -21.83 -37.81
CA PRO A 132 2.47 -23.27 -37.79
C PRO A 132 1.35 -24.03 -37.08
N ALA A 133 1.09 -25.24 -37.57
CA ALA A 133 0.05 -26.17 -37.10
C ALA A 133 0.25 -26.63 -35.65
N PRO A 134 -0.83 -27.03 -34.94
CA PRO A 134 -0.74 -27.63 -33.62
C PRO A 134 -0.11 -29.02 -33.71
N THR A 135 1.04 -29.21 -33.07
CA THR A 135 1.58 -30.54 -32.77
C THR A 135 0.87 -31.09 -31.54
N ASP A 136 -0.06 -32.01 -31.79
CA ASP A 136 -0.51 -33.01 -30.83
C ASP A 136 0.71 -33.76 -30.28
N ASN A 137 0.86 -33.81 -28.95
CA ASN A 137 1.67 -34.83 -28.32
C ASN A 137 0.88 -35.53 -27.20
N PRO A 138 0.99 -36.87 -27.09
CA PRO A 138 0.11 -37.70 -26.27
C PRO A 138 0.75 -38.05 -24.92
N ILE A 139 -0.11 -38.14 -23.89
CA ILE A 139 -0.20 -39.22 -22.89
C ILE A 139 1.11 -39.97 -22.56
N GLU A 140 1.63 -39.78 -21.33
CA GLU A 140 2.20 -40.85 -20.50
C GLU A 140 1.92 -40.50 -19.02
N THR A 141 1.09 -41.23 -18.28
CA THR A 141 1.20 -42.58 -17.68
C THR A 141 1.38 -42.45 -16.18
N GLU A 142 0.40 -43.01 -15.46
CA GLU A 142 0.32 -43.19 -14.01
C GLU A 142 1.61 -43.76 -13.41
N LYS A 143 1.97 -43.29 -12.22
CA LYS A 143 2.75 -44.09 -11.27
C LYS A 143 2.10 -44.06 -9.89
N GLU A 144 1.27 -45.08 -9.70
CA GLU A 144 0.77 -45.62 -8.45
C GLU A 144 1.94 -45.80 -7.44
N VAL A 145 1.89 -45.09 -6.32
CA VAL A 145 2.75 -45.34 -5.16
C VAL A 145 1.88 -45.89 -4.04
N LYS A 146 2.04 -47.21 -3.85
CA LYS A 146 1.49 -48.01 -2.76
C LYS A 146 2.15 -47.64 -1.42
N PRO A 147 1.40 -47.58 -0.31
CA PRO A 147 1.96 -47.32 1.01
C PRO A 147 2.51 -48.62 1.63
N GLU A 148 3.75 -48.59 2.10
CA GLU A 148 4.31 -49.62 2.97
C GLU A 148 4.27 -49.21 4.44
N GLU A 149 4.03 -50.24 5.22
CA GLU A 149 3.57 -50.33 6.60
C GLU A 149 4.76 -50.44 7.57
N LYS A 150 4.47 -50.19 8.86
CA LYS A 150 5.22 -50.61 10.06
C LYS A 150 6.47 -49.81 10.46
N SER A 151 6.31 -49.01 11.51
CA SER A 151 7.00 -49.33 12.77
C SER A 151 6.18 -48.91 13.98
N ALA A 152 6.21 -49.78 14.99
CA ALA A 152 5.32 -49.83 16.13
C ALA A 152 5.78 -48.93 17.27
N ILE A 153 4.86 -48.15 17.84
CA ILE A 153 4.93 -47.72 19.24
C ILE A 153 3.55 -47.89 19.86
N THR A 154 3.46 -48.89 20.72
CA THR A 154 2.34 -49.20 21.60
C THR A 154 2.22 -48.12 22.68
N GLN A 155 1.07 -47.45 22.76
CA GLN A 155 0.58 -46.86 24.01
C GLN A 155 -0.85 -47.35 24.28
N PRO A 156 -1.25 -47.55 25.54
CA PRO A 156 -2.54 -48.13 25.90
C PRO A 156 -3.64 -47.10 25.75
N SER A 157 -4.63 -47.42 24.93
CA SER A 157 -5.89 -46.69 24.80
C SER A 157 -6.72 -46.83 26.08
N GLU A 158 -6.87 -45.72 26.81
CA GLU A 158 -7.96 -45.55 27.76
C GLU A 158 -9.31 -45.48 27.02
N PRO A 159 -10.40 -46.01 27.60
CA PRO A 159 -11.72 -45.96 26.99
C PRO A 159 -12.24 -44.51 26.98
N ILE A 160 -12.36 -43.95 25.78
CA ILE A 160 -13.09 -42.71 25.51
C ILE A 160 -14.54 -42.94 25.93
N GLN A 161 -14.94 -42.30 27.03
CA GLN A 161 -16.34 -42.16 27.41
C GLN A 161 -17.00 -41.23 26.40
N THR A 162 -17.92 -41.78 25.62
CA THR A 162 -18.88 -41.01 24.83
C THR A 162 -19.68 -40.12 25.79
N PRO A 163 -19.66 -38.78 25.66
CA PRO A 163 -20.57 -37.95 26.41
C PRO A 163 -21.99 -38.21 25.88
N GLU A 164 -22.83 -38.71 26.78
CA GLU A 164 -24.27 -38.85 26.61
C GLU A 164 -24.85 -37.49 26.18
N GLU A 165 -25.44 -37.47 25.00
CA GLU A 165 -26.06 -36.32 24.36
C GLU A 165 -27.31 -35.93 25.17
N ASN A 166 -27.13 -35.02 26.14
CA ASN A 166 -28.26 -34.40 26.83
C ASN A 166 -28.99 -33.48 25.84
N PRO A 167 -30.31 -33.64 25.64
CA PRO A 167 -31.10 -32.72 24.84
C PRO A 167 -31.02 -31.32 25.45
N ILE A 168 -30.37 -30.40 24.75
CA ILE A 168 -30.36 -28.99 25.10
C ILE A 168 -31.79 -28.49 24.86
N GLU A 169 -32.55 -28.29 25.95
CA GLU A 169 -33.80 -27.55 25.91
C GLU A 169 -33.51 -26.14 25.36
N PRO A 170 -34.30 -25.65 24.40
CA PRO A 170 -34.12 -24.30 23.87
C PRO A 170 -34.30 -23.27 25.00
N PRO A 171 -33.40 -22.28 25.12
CA PRO A 171 -33.55 -21.23 26.11
C PRO A 171 -34.87 -20.50 25.88
N LYS A 172 -35.71 -20.54 26.91
CA LYS A 172 -36.96 -19.80 27.00
C LYS A 172 -36.62 -18.31 26.87
N LEU A 173 -36.92 -17.72 25.71
CA LEU A 173 -36.88 -16.27 25.50
C LEU A 173 -37.83 -15.63 26.52
N GLU A 174 -37.26 -15.04 27.58
CA GLU A 174 -37.97 -14.05 28.38
C GLU A 174 -37.89 -12.73 27.61
N GLU A 175 -39.07 -12.26 27.19
CA GLU A 175 -39.24 -10.96 26.55
C GLU A 175 -38.68 -9.85 27.46
N PRO A 176 -37.76 -9.00 26.98
CA PRO A 176 -37.35 -7.83 27.73
C PRO A 176 -38.55 -6.88 27.86
N LYS A 177 -39.03 -6.77 29.09
CA LYS A 177 -40.05 -5.81 29.52
C LYS A 177 -39.53 -4.40 29.21
N LEU A 178 -40.09 -3.80 28.16
CA LEU A 178 -39.88 -2.39 27.81
C LEU A 178 -40.37 -1.54 28.99
N GLU A 179 -39.45 -1.05 29.83
CA GLU A 179 -39.76 0.04 30.74
C GLU A 179 -39.60 1.37 29.99
N GLU A 180 -40.72 2.08 29.86
CA GLU A 180 -40.78 3.43 29.33
C GLU A 180 -39.80 4.36 30.08
N PRO A 181 -38.93 5.11 29.37
CA PRO A 181 -38.14 6.15 30.01
C PRO A 181 -39.08 7.28 30.48
N LYS A 182 -39.24 7.39 31.80
CA LYS A 182 -39.90 8.53 32.42
C LYS A 182 -39.10 9.80 32.11
N LEU A 183 -39.73 10.70 31.36
CA LEU A 183 -39.29 12.05 31.08
C LEU A 183 -39.19 12.85 32.39
N GLY A 184 -38.02 12.81 33.02
CA GLY A 184 -37.70 13.59 34.22
C GLY A 184 -37.34 15.03 33.85
N GLN A 185 -38.11 15.97 34.39
CA GLN A 185 -37.85 17.41 34.34
C GLN A 185 -36.44 17.73 34.84
N VAL A 186 -35.61 18.30 33.98
CA VAL A 186 -34.35 18.96 34.37
C VAL A 186 -34.71 20.35 34.91
N GLN A 187 -34.80 20.47 36.23
CA GLN A 187 -34.74 21.77 36.91
C GLN A 187 -33.29 22.26 36.87
N GLY A 188 -33.12 23.53 36.49
CA GLY A 188 -31.84 24.20 36.41
C GLY A 188 -31.12 24.23 37.77
N GLN A 189 -29.85 23.85 37.75
CA GLN A 189 -28.91 24.14 38.82
C GLN A 189 -27.83 25.05 38.29
N ASP A 190 -28.01 26.31 38.69
CA ASP A 190 -27.03 27.28 39.17
C ASP A 190 -25.54 27.06 38.87
N LEU A 191 -25.01 28.01 38.11
CA LEU A 191 -23.59 28.22 37.84
C LEU A 191 -22.94 28.85 39.07
N SER A 192 -22.35 28.03 39.94
CA SER A 192 -21.44 28.50 40.99
C SER A 192 -20.04 27.91 40.78
N LYS A 193 -19.20 28.77 40.21
CA LYS A 193 -17.74 28.83 40.20
C LYS A 193 -17.05 28.07 41.36
N PRO A 194 -16.10 27.14 41.09
CA PRO A 194 -15.17 26.72 42.11
C PRO A 194 -13.91 27.60 42.10
N GLU A 195 -13.63 28.10 43.29
CA GLU A 195 -12.42 28.76 43.76
C GLU A 195 -11.29 27.73 43.81
N ILE A 196 -10.18 28.01 43.11
CA ILE A 196 -8.98 27.17 43.15
C ILE A 196 -8.15 27.66 44.34
N GLU A 197 -8.23 26.92 45.44
CA GLU A 197 -7.29 27.04 46.56
C GLU A 197 -6.02 26.22 46.27
N ASP A 198 -4.89 26.93 46.24
CA ASP A 198 -3.55 26.37 46.37
C ASP A 198 -3.37 25.68 47.74
N LYS A 199 -2.95 24.40 47.74
CA LYS A 199 -2.25 23.82 48.88
C LYS A 199 -1.42 22.58 48.51
N HIS A 200 -0.12 22.82 48.42
CA HIS A 200 0.99 22.06 49.02
C HIS A 200 0.89 20.53 49.21
N GLU A 201 1.90 19.85 48.65
CA GLU A 201 2.83 18.98 49.37
C GLU A 201 2.29 17.63 49.89
N SER A 202 2.69 16.54 49.23
CA SER A 202 3.55 15.53 49.87
C SER A 202 4.07 14.53 48.85
N ALA A 203 5.35 14.21 48.99
CA ALA A 203 6.08 13.20 48.24
C ALA A 203 5.56 11.79 48.53
N GLU A 204 5.46 10.97 47.48
CA GLU A 204 5.65 9.52 47.58
C GLU A 204 6.23 9.01 46.26
N GLU A 205 7.50 8.64 46.31
CA GLU A 205 8.23 7.96 45.25
C GLU A 205 7.75 6.51 45.15
N PRO A 206 7.41 5.99 43.95
CA PRO A 206 7.34 4.55 43.75
C PRO A 206 8.74 3.99 43.50
N ASN A 207 9.20 3.20 44.47
CA ASN A 207 10.37 2.33 44.43
C ASN A 207 10.23 1.31 43.27
N ILE A 208 10.86 1.62 42.12
CA ILE A 208 11.04 0.66 41.03
C ILE A 208 12.37 -0.04 41.26
N THR A 209 12.29 -1.29 41.74
CA THR A 209 13.43 -2.20 41.81
C THR A 209 13.76 -2.67 40.39
N GLU A 210 14.66 -1.96 39.71
CA GLU A 210 15.31 -2.43 38.48
C GLU A 210 16.18 -3.65 38.80
N LYS A 211 15.72 -4.83 38.39
CA LYS A 211 16.62 -5.98 38.15
C LYS A 211 17.35 -5.72 36.83
N SER A 212 18.55 -5.16 36.97
CA SER A 212 19.55 -5.07 35.92
C SER A 212 20.17 -6.46 35.72
N ASP A 213 19.65 -7.22 34.74
CA ASP A 213 20.37 -8.36 34.19
C ASP A 213 21.42 -7.84 33.21
N ASN A 214 22.57 -7.52 33.78
CA ASN A 214 23.82 -7.18 33.11
C ASN A 214 24.35 -8.39 32.31
N SER A 215 23.80 -8.61 31.12
CA SER A 215 24.39 -9.50 30.12
C SER A 215 25.50 -8.75 29.40
N THR A 216 26.72 -8.93 29.89
CA THR A 216 27.96 -8.48 29.26
C THR A 216 28.08 -9.10 27.85
N PRO A 217 28.14 -8.31 26.77
CA PRO A 217 28.48 -8.84 25.46
C PRO A 217 29.96 -9.23 25.44
N GLU A 218 30.19 -10.49 25.13
CA GLU A 218 31.50 -11.08 24.88
C GLU A 218 32.23 -10.28 23.77
N PRO A 219 33.51 -9.91 23.97
CA PRO A 219 34.27 -9.22 22.93
C PRO A 219 34.55 -10.18 21.77
N LEU A 220 33.96 -9.87 20.60
CA LEU A 220 34.23 -10.57 19.35
C LEU A 220 35.72 -10.40 18.96
N ASP A 221 36.36 -11.53 18.78
CA ASP A 221 37.75 -11.72 18.38
C ASP A 221 38.00 -11.20 16.94
N PRO A 222 38.84 -10.16 16.74
CA PRO A 222 39.07 -9.55 15.42
C PRO A 222 40.17 -10.26 14.60
N SER A 223 40.34 -11.57 14.70
CA SER A 223 41.47 -12.30 14.10
C SER A 223 41.18 -13.03 12.78
N ASN A 224 40.09 -12.74 12.05
CA ASN A 224 39.81 -13.41 10.78
C ASN A 224 39.24 -12.49 9.68
N ILE A 225 40.06 -11.56 9.20
CA ILE A 225 39.84 -10.80 7.96
C ILE A 225 41.12 -10.77 7.12
N ASP A 226 41.65 -11.95 6.81
CA ASP A 226 42.64 -12.11 5.75
C ASP A 226 42.01 -12.87 4.59
N GLY A 227 41.83 -12.17 3.47
CA GLY A 227 41.71 -12.81 2.17
C GLY A 227 40.37 -12.61 1.47
N LEU A 228 40.15 -11.42 0.92
CA LEU A 228 39.44 -11.31 -0.36
C LEU A 228 39.90 -10.07 -1.15
N ALA A 229 41.18 -10.06 -1.51
CA ALA A 229 41.69 -9.24 -2.60
C ALA A 229 41.20 -9.87 -3.93
N GLY A 230 39.95 -9.59 -4.28
CA GLY A 230 39.32 -9.96 -5.55
C GLY A 230 39.45 -8.83 -6.56
N THR A 231 40.35 -9.04 -7.52
CA THR A 231 40.68 -8.20 -8.67
C THR A 231 39.48 -7.55 -9.36
N ALA A 232 39.54 -6.23 -9.53
CA ALA A 232 38.75 -5.49 -10.52
C ALA A 232 39.13 -5.95 -11.93
N SER A 233 38.42 -6.97 -12.44
CA SER A 233 38.51 -7.39 -13.84
C SER A 233 37.35 -6.77 -14.61
N SER A 234 37.63 -5.61 -15.20
CA SER A 234 36.80 -4.98 -16.22
C SER A 234 36.85 -5.86 -17.47
N VAL A 235 35.91 -6.79 -17.58
CA VAL A 235 35.67 -7.57 -18.80
C VAL A 235 34.54 -6.88 -19.56
N VAL A 236 34.92 -5.94 -20.42
CA VAL A 236 34.07 -5.48 -21.51
C VAL A 236 34.02 -6.62 -22.53
N ALA A 237 33.00 -7.46 -22.44
CA ALA A 237 32.72 -8.44 -23.48
C ALA A 237 32.12 -7.72 -24.71
N PRO A 238 32.65 -7.92 -25.93
CA PRO A 238 32.06 -7.38 -27.14
C PRO A 238 30.73 -8.08 -27.43
N ILE A 239 29.65 -7.30 -27.51
CA ILE A 239 28.30 -7.71 -27.89
C ILE A 239 28.28 -7.94 -29.41
N ASN A 240 28.89 -9.02 -29.87
CA ASN A 240 28.86 -9.44 -31.28
C ASN A 240 28.46 -10.91 -31.33
N ASN A 241 27.17 -11.19 -31.14
CA ASN A 241 26.43 -12.38 -31.59
C ASN A 241 25.13 -12.55 -30.77
N MET A 242 24.26 -11.54 -30.79
CA MET A 242 22.86 -11.77 -30.42
C MET A 242 22.12 -12.22 -31.69
N ASP A 243 21.66 -13.46 -31.66
CA ASP A 243 20.81 -14.08 -32.67
C ASP A 243 19.50 -13.28 -32.77
N PRO A 244 19.19 -12.62 -33.90
CA PRO A 244 18.00 -11.77 -34.04
C PRO A 244 16.69 -12.55 -33.89
N ASN A 245 16.72 -13.88 -33.91
CA ASN A 245 15.52 -14.71 -33.77
C ASN A 245 15.20 -15.11 -32.33
N LYS A 246 16.00 -14.72 -31.33
CA LYS A 246 15.82 -15.18 -29.93
C LYS A 246 15.18 -14.15 -28.99
N VAL A 247 14.58 -13.08 -29.52
CA VAL A 247 14.06 -11.95 -28.73
C VAL A 247 12.53 -11.94 -28.57
N GLN A 248 11.79 -12.91 -29.12
CA GLN A 248 10.31 -12.81 -29.20
C GLN A 248 9.48 -13.66 -28.23
N ASP A 249 10.07 -14.47 -27.34
CA ASP A 249 9.27 -15.38 -26.49
C ASP A 249 8.81 -14.80 -25.14
N GLY A 250 9.06 -13.51 -24.87
CA GLY A 250 8.72 -12.86 -23.59
C GLY A 250 7.56 -11.85 -23.63
N ALA A 251 7.13 -11.41 -24.81
CA ALA A 251 6.08 -10.40 -24.92
C ALA A 251 4.72 -11.09 -25.06
N ASN A 252 4.20 -11.64 -23.96
CA ASN A 252 2.82 -12.11 -23.92
C ASN A 252 1.88 -10.88 -23.90
N PRO A 253 1.14 -10.58 -24.99
CA PRO A 253 0.25 -9.41 -25.03
C PRO A 253 -0.96 -9.55 -24.09
N ALA A 254 -1.15 -10.71 -23.45
CA ALA A 254 -2.22 -10.92 -22.49
C ALA A 254 -1.95 -10.33 -21.09
N ASN A 255 -0.72 -9.91 -20.79
CA ASN A 255 -0.36 -9.26 -19.51
C ASN A 255 -0.28 -7.73 -19.61
N PHE A 256 -1.05 -7.12 -20.52
CA PHE A 256 -1.28 -5.68 -20.43
C PHE A 256 -2.17 -5.42 -19.22
N CYS A 257 -1.55 -4.97 -18.12
CA CYS A 257 -2.25 -4.52 -16.92
C CYS A 257 -3.41 -3.59 -17.32
N GLU A 258 -4.61 -3.93 -16.89
CA GLU A 258 -5.86 -3.18 -17.10
C GLU A 258 -5.73 -1.71 -16.63
N HIS A 259 -4.79 -1.45 -15.71
CA HIS A 259 -4.41 -0.13 -15.22
C HIS A 259 -3.82 0.81 -16.29
N HIS A 260 -3.19 0.28 -17.35
CA HIS A 260 -2.57 1.12 -18.39
C HIS A 260 -3.63 1.78 -19.29
N PHE A 261 -4.80 1.15 -19.45
CA PHE A 261 -5.89 1.69 -20.27
C PHE A 261 -6.63 2.84 -19.55
N MET A 262 -6.72 2.81 -18.22
CA MET A 262 -7.30 3.89 -17.42
C MET A 262 -6.42 5.13 -17.37
N CYS A 263 -5.09 4.99 -17.31
CA CYS A 263 -4.17 6.12 -17.41
C CYS A 263 -4.27 6.84 -18.77
N ALA A 264 -4.36 6.09 -19.87
CA ALA A 264 -4.48 6.66 -21.21
C ALA A 264 -5.82 7.40 -21.42
N ARG A 265 -6.90 6.96 -20.76
CA ARG A 265 -8.24 7.54 -20.95
C ARG A 265 -8.36 8.96 -20.39
N LYS A 266 -7.70 9.27 -19.26
CA LYS A 266 -7.74 10.61 -18.66
C LYS A 266 -6.96 11.61 -19.50
N GLU A 267 -5.76 11.25 -19.97
CA GLU A 267 -4.96 12.10 -20.85
C GLU A 267 -5.62 12.28 -22.23
N PHE A 268 -6.26 11.23 -22.75
CA PHE A 268 -7.03 11.32 -23.99
C PHE A 268 -8.20 12.30 -23.90
N LEU A 269 -8.97 12.28 -22.80
CA LEU A 269 -10.09 13.21 -22.60
C LEU A 269 -9.63 14.66 -22.48
N ILE A 270 -8.49 14.90 -21.81
CA ILE A 270 -7.87 16.22 -21.72
C ILE A 270 -7.42 16.68 -23.11
N GLY A 271 -6.73 15.82 -23.87
CA GLY A 271 -6.30 16.10 -25.24
C GLY A 271 -7.47 16.39 -26.18
N LEU A 272 -8.55 15.60 -26.09
CA LEU A 272 -9.80 15.81 -26.85
C LEU A 272 -10.42 17.18 -26.52
N GLY A 273 -10.50 17.53 -25.23
CA GLY A 273 -11.02 18.81 -24.78
C GLY A 273 -10.24 20.00 -25.34
N ILE A 274 -8.90 19.95 -25.25
CA ILE A 274 -8.01 20.98 -25.81
C ILE A 274 -8.19 21.07 -27.32
N GLY A 275 -8.27 19.93 -28.02
CA GLY A 275 -8.48 19.88 -29.47
C GLY A 275 -9.78 20.56 -29.92
N ILE A 276 -10.88 20.35 -29.19
CA ILE A 276 -12.17 21.01 -29.49
C ILE A 276 -12.05 22.53 -29.32
N VAL A 277 -11.42 22.99 -28.23
CA VAL A 277 -11.26 24.43 -27.95
C VAL A 277 -10.42 25.10 -29.06
N ILE A 278 -9.29 24.49 -29.44
CA ILE A 278 -8.44 25.00 -30.53
C ILE A 278 -9.21 25.00 -31.85
N GLY A 279 -9.98 23.94 -32.14
CA GLY A 279 -10.80 23.84 -33.35
C GLY A 279 -11.86 24.94 -33.45
N VAL A 280 -12.56 25.25 -32.36
CA VAL A 280 -13.56 26.32 -32.33
C VAL A 280 -12.91 27.69 -32.53
N ILE A 281 -11.79 27.96 -31.87
CA ILE A 281 -11.04 29.22 -32.04
C ILE A 281 -10.56 29.36 -33.49
N GLY A 282 -9.98 28.31 -34.06
CA GLY A 282 -9.52 28.29 -35.46
C GLY A 282 -10.66 28.56 -36.44
N LEU A 283 -11.83 27.94 -36.23
CA LEU A 283 -12.99 28.15 -37.08
C LEU A 283 -13.51 29.60 -37.02
N GLN A 284 -13.49 30.23 -35.84
CA GLN A 284 -13.87 31.65 -35.69
C GLN A 284 -12.89 32.59 -36.40
N LEU A 285 -11.58 32.32 -36.32
CA LEU A 285 -10.57 33.10 -37.03
C LEU A 285 -10.73 32.98 -38.55
N ILE A 286 -11.02 31.78 -39.07
CA ILE A 286 -11.30 31.59 -40.50
C ILE A 286 -12.53 32.40 -40.92
N ARG A 287 -13.59 32.43 -40.09
CA ARG A 287 -14.80 33.20 -40.37
C ARG A 287 -14.54 34.71 -40.44
N LEU A 288 -13.67 35.21 -39.56
CA LEU A 288 -13.23 36.61 -39.56
C LEU A 288 -12.35 36.97 -40.77
N LEU A 289 -11.55 36.03 -41.28
CA LEU A 289 -10.72 36.25 -42.47
C LEU A 289 -11.51 36.30 -43.78
N ILE A 290 -12.66 35.64 -43.82
CA ILE A 290 -13.53 35.58 -45.01
C ILE A 290 -14.53 36.75 -45.05
N SER A 291 -14.80 37.40 -43.92
CA SER A 291 -15.73 38.54 -43.79
C SER A 291 -15.04 39.87 -44.07
#